data_AF-A0A662HPX9-F1
#
_entry.id   AF-A0A662HPX9-F1
#
_cell.length_a   1.000
_cell.length_b   1.000
_cell.length_c   1.000
_cell.angle_alpha   90.00
_cell.angle_beta   90.00
_cell.angle_gamma   90.00
#
_symmetry.space_group_name_H-M   'P 1'
#
loop_
_entity.id
_entity.type
_entity.pdbx_description
1 polymer ?
#
loop_
_entity_poly.entity_id
_entity_poly.type
_entity_poly.pdbx_seq_one_letter_code
_entity_poly.pdbx_strand_id
1 'polypeptide(L)'
;MGYAAREARKVAEQKRKYWMKTQSDSAIDVMFDRMSDIYDYYAFWGDWVLSDTLFSSLVNLVLFDLTIPEIVPWTLAWEVELPDIDEFLAGVLIKLEPIDISIEFPELEQLDTSLDFILEPEYSSNIRETRGKKLIVGKTKYGEGYVDPPAVREFLRSTVLAFMKKDISLPAVRSRLEAAAKAWNIAPEVVEEIWNRLMMITAVKERSLTWDFGWWDRTYWSAEGSSGKVSFTNYQGVEVEAEYEHLADAQWGGHWDLSRWDYFYWAAPESPYKAPAGLVEPPVSRIREFVVSRFKNRIHVTPLAVANYQTAEARTSWSRSPRTETYALPMSQRYRLESLVDSMVRQLKPDVNVFQLRLYKSAILDLYGALFDPHRWGAEAQRASSKDELKAFWLEKWKRHGLDESVLSRLFDALYGTVTAYGAERARARLRFLRYRMRLGR
;
A
#
# COMPACT_ATOMS: atom_id res chain seq x y z
N MET A 1 -12.03 -13.97 -39.72
CA MET A 1 -11.34 -14.28 -38.44
C MET A 1 -12.33 -14.14 -37.30
N GLY A 2 -12.59 -15.21 -36.55
CA GLY A 2 -13.46 -15.18 -35.37
C GLY A 2 -12.89 -14.35 -34.22
N TYR A 3 -13.74 -13.99 -33.26
CA TYR A 3 -13.40 -13.16 -32.09
C TYR A 3 -12.23 -13.73 -31.28
N ALA A 4 -12.26 -15.05 -31.01
CA ALA A 4 -11.21 -15.76 -30.28
C ALA A 4 -9.83 -15.70 -30.96
N ALA A 5 -9.78 -15.73 -32.30
CA ALA A 5 -8.52 -15.64 -33.04
C ALA A 5 -7.88 -14.25 -32.92
N ARG A 6 -8.70 -13.19 -32.84
CA ARG A 6 -8.20 -11.81 -32.61
C ARG A 6 -7.65 -11.65 -31.20
N GLU A 7 -8.32 -12.20 -30.20
CA GLU A 7 -7.84 -12.18 -28.80
C GLU A 7 -6.52 -12.96 -28.65
N ALA A 8 -6.43 -14.16 -29.23
CA ALA A 8 -5.21 -14.96 -29.20
C ALA A 8 -4.00 -14.21 -29.81
N ARG A 9 -4.21 -13.51 -30.95
CA ARG A 9 -3.17 -12.70 -31.56
C ARG A 9 -2.72 -11.54 -30.66
N LYS A 10 -3.66 -10.86 -30.00
CA LYS A 10 -3.34 -9.80 -29.03
C LYS A 10 -2.51 -10.34 -27.86
N VAL A 11 -2.89 -11.49 -27.31
CA VAL A 11 -2.15 -12.13 -26.22
C VAL A 11 -0.73 -12.51 -26.66
N ALA A 12 -0.56 -13.10 -27.85
CA ALA A 12 0.75 -13.42 -28.40
C ALA A 12 1.65 -12.18 -28.56
N GLU A 13 1.08 -11.06 -29.03
CA GLU A 13 1.80 -9.80 -29.13
C GLU A 13 2.22 -9.26 -27.76
N GLN A 14 1.34 -9.35 -26.75
CA GLN A 14 1.65 -8.95 -25.37
C GLN A 14 2.76 -9.80 -24.75
N LYS A 15 2.78 -11.13 -25.00
CA LYS A 15 3.86 -12.03 -24.58
C LYS A 15 5.21 -11.58 -25.14
N ARG A 16 5.26 -11.32 -26.45
CA ARG A 16 6.48 -10.87 -27.14
C ARG A 16 6.98 -9.54 -26.57
N LYS A 17 6.09 -8.57 -26.39
CA LYS A 17 6.42 -7.26 -25.79
C LYS A 17 6.92 -7.38 -24.35
N TYR A 18 6.27 -8.21 -23.54
CA TYR A 18 6.69 -8.45 -22.16
C TYR A 18 8.12 -9.02 -22.09
N TRP A 19 8.40 -10.04 -22.92
CA TRP A 19 9.73 -10.66 -22.97
C TRP A 19 10.82 -9.67 -23.39
N MET A 20 10.61 -8.94 -24.49
CA MET A 20 11.57 -7.95 -25.00
C MET A 20 11.86 -6.81 -24.03
N LYS A 21 10.91 -6.49 -23.15
CA LYS A 21 11.03 -5.35 -22.22
C LYS A 21 11.66 -5.72 -20.90
N THR A 22 11.59 -6.99 -20.48
CA THR A 22 11.85 -7.34 -19.08
C THR A 22 12.57 -8.66 -18.87
N GLN A 23 12.73 -9.49 -19.89
CA GLN A 23 13.17 -10.88 -19.70
C GLN A 23 14.36 -11.29 -20.58
N SER A 24 14.55 -10.70 -21.76
CA SER A 24 15.71 -11.00 -22.59
C SER A 24 17.00 -10.48 -21.96
N ASP A 25 18.16 -11.07 -22.31
CA ASP A 25 19.46 -10.61 -21.77
C ASP A 25 19.66 -9.11 -22.02
N SER A 26 19.40 -8.65 -23.25
CA SER A 26 19.44 -7.23 -23.60
C SER A 26 18.49 -6.36 -22.78
N ALA A 27 17.36 -6.90 -22.32
CA ALA A 27 16.42 -6.16 -21.51
C ALA A 27 16.91 -6.04 -20.06
N ILE A 28 17.56 -7.09 -19.54
CA ILE A 28 18.17 -7.07 -18.22
C ILE A 28 19.28 -6.01 -18.19
N ASP A 29 20.17 -6.01 -19.18
CA ASP A 29 21.27 -5.05 -19.28
C ASP A 29 20.75 -3.61 -19.35
N VAL A 30 19.84 -3.32 -20.29
CA VAL A 30 19.24 -1.99 -20.44
C VAL A 30 18.48 -1.55 -19.18
N MET A 31 17.82 -2.47 -18.47
CA MET A 31 17.17 -2.13 -17.22
C MET A 31 18.19 -1.86 -16.11
N PHE A 32 19.29 -2.59 -16.05
CA PHE A 32 20.34 -2.38 -15.07
C PHE A 32 21.00 -1.01 -15.22
N ASP A 33 21.36 -0.63 -16.44
CA ASP A 33 21.89 0.70 -16.75
C ASP A 33 20.90 1.79 -16.33
N ARG A 34 19.62 1.63 -16.71
CA ARG A 34 18.56 2.58 -16.34
C ARG A 34 18.35 2.68 -14.83
N MET A 35 18.40 1.58 -14.08
CA MET A 35 18.27 1.63 -12.62
C MET A 35 19.45 2.39 -11.99
N SER A 36 20.63 2.31 -12.61
CA SER A 36 21.80 3.07 -12.18
C SER A 36 21.65 4.56 -12.52
N ASP A 37 21.19 4.88 -13.73
CA ASP A 37 20.95 6.26 -14.17
C ASP A 37 19.91 6.99 -13.30
N ILE A 38 18.88 6.28 -12.83
CA ILE A 38 17.82 6.87 -12.02
C ILE A 38 18.06 6.72 -10.50
N TYR A 39 19.20 6.16 -10.08
CA TYR A 39 19.44 5.83 -8.67
C TYR A 39 19.21 7.03 -7.75
N ASP A 40 19.82 8.17 -8.04
CA ASP A 40 19.73 9.37 -7.18
C ASP A 40 18.27 9.85 -7.05
N TYR A 41 17.54 9.87 -8.17
CA TYR A 41 16.14 10.26 -8.18
C TYR A 41 15.26 9.27 -7.39
N TYR A 42 15.47 7.97 -7.60
CA TYR A 42 14.75 6.92 -6.89
C TYR A 42 15.08 6.92 -5.39
N ALA A 43 16.35 7.10 -5.04
CA ALA A 43 16.80 7.12 -3.66
C ALA A 43 16.17 8.30 -2.92
N PHE A 44 16.22 9.50 -3.51
CA PHE A 44 15.58 10.69 -2.95
C PHE A 44 14.07 10.53 -2.84
N TRP A 45 13.38 10.18 -3.93
CA TRP A 45 11.92 10.08 -3.94
C TRP A 45 11.40 8.94 -3.05
N GLY A 46 12.12 7.82 -3.04
CA GLY A 46 11.90 6.70 -2.14
C GLY A 46 12.02 7.11 -0.68
N ASP A 47 13.06 7.86 -0.33
CA ASP A 47 13.24 8.43 1.02
C ASP A 47 12.07 9.33 1.41
N TRP A 48 11.74 10.29 0.54
CA TRP A 48 10.72 11.31 0.76
C TRP A 48 9.33 10.72 1.00
N VAL A 49 8.91 9.77 0.15
CA VAL A 49 7.57 9.17 0.23
C VAL A 49 7.51 8.07 1.30
N LEU A 50 8.55 7.24 1.40
CA LEU A 50 8.54 6.12 2.35
C LEU A 50 8.61 6.64 3.78
N SER A 51 9.49 7.60 4.08
CA SER A 51 9.60 8.16 5.42
C SER A 51 8.30 8.81 5.87
N ASP A 52 7.69 9.61 4.99
CA ASP A 52 6.37 10.18 5.23
C ASP A 52 5.33 9.11 5.56
N THR A 53 5.32 8.00 4.79
CA THR A 53 4.41 6.87 5.03
C THR A 53 4.70 6.17 6.37
N LEU A 54 5.97 5.96 6.72
CA LEU A 54 6.40 5.33 7.96
C LEU A 54 6.01 6.17 9.17
N PHE A 55 6.38 7.45 9.21
CA PHE A 55 6.00 8.36 10.29
C PHE A 55 4.49 8.58 10.38
N SER A 56 3.80 8.70 9.24
CA SER A 56 2.33 8.74 9.17
C SER A 56 1.68 7.51 9.79
N SER A 57 2.30 6.35 9.65
CA SER A 57 1.75 5.11 10.18
C SER A 57 1.90 4.98 11.69
N LEU A 58 2.75 5.79 12.35
CA LEU A 58 2.84 5.82 13.82
C LEU A 58 1.59 6.36 14.50
N VAL A 59 0.72 7.07 13.75
CA VAL A 59 -0.65 7.40 14.21
C VAL A 59 -1.39 6.12 14.60
N ASN A 60 -1.22 5.04 13.83
CA ASN A 60 -1.87 3.76 14.08
C ASN A 60 -1.31 3.04 15.31
N LEU A 61 -0.04 3.27 15.65
CA LEU A 61 0.59 2.72 16.85
C LEU A 61 -0.08 3.26 18.11
N VAL A 62 -0.31 4.58 18.16
CA VAL A 62 -0.80 5.27 19.35
C VAL A 62 -2.33 5.24 19.45
N LEU A 63 -3.05 5.45 18.36
CA LEU A 63 -4.52 5.58 18.38
C LEU A 63 -5.27 4.26 18.14
N PHE A 64 -4.65 3.29 17.44
CA PHE A 64 -5.32 2.07 17.01
C PHE A 64 -4.63 0.79 17.50
N ASP A 65 -3.77 0.86 18.51
CA ASP A 65 -3.20 -0.31 19.20
C ASP A 65 -2.53 -1.32 18.21
N LEU A 66 -1.93 -0.83 17.10
CA LEU A 66 -1.27 -1.64 16.06
C LEU A 66 0.25 -1.60 16.23
N THR A 67 0.89 -2.75 16.42
CA THR A 67 2.36 -2.80 16.54
C THR A 67 3.05 -2.48 15.21
N ILE A 68 4.29 -1.98 15.27
CA ILE A 68 5.05 -1.63 14.07
C ILE A 68 5.17 -2.79 13.06
N PRO A 69 5.48 -4.04 13.48
CA PRO A 69 5.55 -5.18 12.55
C PRO A 69 4.20 -5.53 11.89
N GLU A 70 3.06 -5.17 12.51
CA GLU A 70 1.74 -5.40 11.92
C GLU A 70 1.42 -4.41 10.78
N ILE A 71 2.11 -3.27 10.74
CA ILE A 71 1.84 -2.21 9.78
C ILE A 71 2.66 -2.42 8.51
N VAL A 72 1.97 -2.62 7.37
CA VAL A 72 2.57 -3.13 6.12
C VAL A 72 3.79 -2.33 5.64
N PRO A 73 3.81 -0.98 5.64
CA PRO A 73 4.98 -0.20 5.21
C PRO A 73 6.29 -0.51 5.95
N TRP A 74 6.26 -0.95 7.21
CA TRP A 74 7.47 -1.30 7.96
C TRP A 74 8.04 -2.67 7.56
N THR A 75 7.22 -3.53 6.94
CA THR A 75 7.61 -4.88 6.49
C THR A 75 8.24 -4.89 5.09
N LEU A 76 8.66 -3.73 4.58
CA LEU A 76 9.29 -3.59 3.26
C LEU A 76 10.79 -3.95 3.26
N ALA A 77 11.27 -4.71 4.24
CA ALA A 77 12.64 -5.17 4.33
C ALA A 77 12.81 -6.57 3.68
N TRP A 78 13.84 -6.72 2.87
CA TRP A 78 14.18 -7.93 2.13
C TRP A 78 15.69 -8.05 2.08
N GLU A 79 16.17 -9.26 2.29
CA GLU A 79 17.53 -9.68 2.03
C GLU A 79 17.67 -10.22 0.62
N VAL A 80 18.83 -9.99 0.03
CA VAL A 80 19.13 -10.36 -1.34
C VAL A 80 20.26 -11.37 -1.30
N GLU A 81 19.96 -12.60 -1.71
CA GLU A 81 20.95 -13.66 -1.78
C GLU A 81 21.18 -14.07 -3.24
N LEU A 82 22.44 -14.40 -3.54
CA LEU A 82 22.79 -15.02 -4.81
C LEU A 82 22.32 -16.48 -4.82
N PRO A 83 21.86 -16.98 -5.99
CA PRO A 83 21.55 -18.38 -6.17
C PRO A 83 22.83 -19.22 -6.15
N ASP A 84 22.71 -20.50 -5.80
CA ASP A 84 23.78 -21.46 -6.11
C ASP A 84 23.86 -21.75 -7.63
N ILE A 85 24.85 -22.55 -8.04
CA ILE A 85 25.08 -22.87 -9.45
C ILE A 85 23.89 -23.62 -10.06
N ASP A 86 23.31 -24.56 -9.32
CA ASP A 86 22.21 -25.40 -9.81
C ASP A 86 20.91 -24.60 -9.92
N GLU A 87 20.62 -23.76 -8.92
CA GLU A 87 19.55 -22.77 -8.91
C GLU A 87 19.69 -21.79 -10.08
N PHE A 88 20.91 -21.30 -10.35
CA PHE A 88 21.18 -20.40 -11.48
C PHE A 88 20.93 -21.08 -12.83
N LEU A 89 21.38 -22.33 -13.00
CA LEU A 89 21.11 -23.13 -14.20
C LEU A 89 19.61 -23.43 -14.35
N ALA A 90 18.89 -23.62 -13.24
CA ALA A 90 17.43 -23.76 -13.19
C ALA A 90 16.69 -22.45 -13.50
N GLY A 91 17.40 -21.32 -13.53
CA GLY A 91 16.92 -20.00 -13.93
C GLY A 91 16.59 -19.06 -12.77
N VAL A 92 16.94 -19.40 -11.53
CA VAL A 92 16.88 -18.45 -10.41
C VAL A 92 18.04 -17.48 -10.56
N LEU A 93 17.76 -16.20 -10.74
CA LEU A 93 18.81 -15.17 -10.85
C LEU A 93 19.13 -14.55 -9.49
N ILE A 94 18.15 -14.52 -8.59
CA ILE A 94 18.30 -13.97 -7.25
C ILE A 94 17.25 -14.52 -6.31
N LYS A 95 17.57 -14.59 -5.01
CA LYS A 95 16.63 -14.93 -3.95
C LYS A 95 16.31 -13.66 -3.15
N LEU A 96 15.03 -13.50 -2.80
CA LEU A 96 14.52 -12.37 -2.02
C LEU A 96 13.82 -12.93 -0.79
N GLU A 97 14.42 -12.74 0.36
CA GLU A 97 13.88 -13.22 1.64
C GLU A 97 13.35 -12.05 2.45
N PRO A 98 12.07 -12.05 2.88
CA PRO A 98 11.55 -10.97 3.72
C PRO A 98 12.27 -11.00 5.08
N ILE A 99 12.69 -9.82 5.54
CA ILE A 99 13.29 -9.66 6.87
C ILE A 99 12.17 -9.30 7.83
N ASP A 100 12.05 -10.06 8.91
CA ASP A 100 11.22 -9.67 10.04
C ASP A 100 11.95 -8.59 10.85
N ILE A 101 11.36 -7.39 10.91
CA ILE A 101 11.94 -6.24 11.60
C ILE A 101 12.08 -6.47 13.11
N SER A 102 11.27 -7.36 13.69
CA SER A 102 11.35 -7.72 15.11
C SER A 102 12.60 -8.53 15.47
N ILE A 103 13.26 -9.14 14.48
CA ILE A 103 14.54 -9.84 14.71
C ILE A 103 15.66 -8.82 14.97
N GLU A 104 15.67 -7.72 14.21
CA GLU A 104 16.65 -6.64 14.36
C GLU A 104 16.32 -5.73 15.55
N PHE A 105 15.02 -5.48 15.78
CA PHE A 105 14.53 -4.65 16.87
C PHE A 105 13.49 -5.43 17.70
N PRO A 106 13.92 -6.29 18.64
CA PRO A 106 13.03 -7.10 19.46
C PRO A 106 12.01 -6.29 20.27
N GLU A 107 12.34 -5.04 20.60
CA GLU A 107 11.46 -4.11 21.31
C GLU A 107 10.17 -3.82 20.53
N LEU A 108 10.14 -4.05 19.22
CA LEU A 108 8.99 -3.80 18.35
C LEU A 108 7.94 -4.91 18.37
N GLU A 109 8.23 -6.05 19.00
CA GLU A 109 7.32 -7.20 19.02
C GLU A 109 6.01 -6.88 19.75
N GLN A 110 6.10 -6.18 20.88
CA GLN A 110 4.94 -5.80 21.69
C GLN A 110 4.73 -4.28 21.65
N LEU A 111 3.47 -3.88 21.78
CA LEU A 111 3.11 -2.46 21.70
C LEU A 111 3.69 -1.65 22.86
N ASP A 112 3.63 -2.19 24.08
CA ASP A 112 4.11 -1.51 25.28
C ASP A 112 5.63 -1.29 25.21
N THR A 113 6.38 -2.31 24.80
CA THR A 113 7.83 -2.20 24.60
C THR A 113 8.17 -1.29 23.42
N SER A 114 7.35 -1.28 22.36
CA SER A 114 7.54 -0.37 21.22
C SER A 114 7.43 1.09 21.65
N LEU A 115 6.40 1.42 22.45
CA LEU A 115 6.21 2.76 22.98
C LEU A 115 7.35 3.16 23.93
N ASP A 116 7.75 2.27 24.85
CA ASP A 116 8.90 2.52 25.74
C ASP A 116 10.20 2.67 24.98
N PHE A 117 10.35 1.99 23.84
CA PHE A 117 11.55 2.08 23.03
C PHE A 117 11.65 3.44 22.33
N ILE A 118 10.53 3.92 21.79
CA ILE A 118 10.47 5.10 20.91
C ILE A 118 10.26 6.42 21.66
N LEU A 119 9.50 6.40 22.76
CA LEU A 119 9.06 7.59 23.49
C LEU A 119 9.76 7.73 24.83
N GLU A 120 9.85 8.96 25.32
CA GLU A 120 10.33 9.22 26.69
C GLU A 120 9.38 8.60 27.73
N PRO A 121 9.90 8.13 28.88
CA PRO A 121 9.14 7.34 29.85
C PRO A 121 7.81 7.98 30.28
N GLU A 122 7.81 9.29 30.53
CA GLU A 122 6.64 10.04 31.02
C GLU A 122 5.46 10.01 30.04
N TYR A 123 5.73 10.11 28.73
CA TYR A 123 4.70 10.04 27.70
C TYR A 123 4.27 8.59 27.44
N SER A 124 5.25 7.67 27.41
CA SER A 124 4.98 6.24 27.18
C SER A 124 4.06 5.64 28.25
N SER A 125 4.23 6.03 29.52
CA SER A 125 3.39 5.57 30.63
C SER A 125 1.97 6.08 30.51
N ASN A 126 1.80 7.37 30.21
CA ASN A 126 0.47 7.98 30.03
C ASN A 126 -0.28 7.29 28.89
N ILE A 127 0.34 7.16 27.72
CA ILE A 127 -0.28 6.51 26.55
C ILE A 127 -0.65 5.05 26.86
N ARG A 128 0.21 4.29 27.55
CA ARG A 128 -0.07 2.90 27.92
C ARG A 128 -1.29 2.75 28.83
N GLU A 129 -1.46 3.69 29.75
CA GLU A 129 -2.55 3.66 30.73
C GLU A 129 -3.88 4.10 30.13
N THR A 130 -3.88 5.10 29.25
CA THR A 130 -5.11 5.72 28.75
C THR A 130 -5.53 5.29 27.35
N ARG A 131 -4.64 4.69 26.53
CA ARG A 131 -5.01 4.29 25.16
C ARG A 131 -6.14 3.24 25.15
N GLY A 132 -6.96 3.30 24.10
CA GLY A 132 -7.93 2.25 23.81
C GLY A 132 -7.23 0.92 23.52
N LYS A 133 -7.61 -0.14 24.23
CA LYS A 133 -7.05 -1.49 24.04
C LYS A 133 -7.98 -2.36 23.22
N LYS A 134 -7.41 -3.26 22.42
CA LYS A 134 -8.21 -4.26 21.70
C LYS A 134 -9.00 -5.12 22.68
N LEU A 135 -10.27 -5.37 22.35
CA LEU A 135 -11.12 -6.26 23.13
C LEU A 135 -10.63 -7.71 23.00
N ILE A 136 -10.27 -8.31 24.13
CA ILE A 136 -9.96 -9.73 24.25
C ILE A 136 -11.07 -10.37 25.09
N VAL A 137 -11.85 -11.24 24.45
CA VAL A 137 -12.95 -11.96 25.10
C VAL A 137 -12.42 -12.74 26.31
N GLY A 138 -13.00 -12.49 27.48
CA GLY A 138 -12.61 -13.12 28.75
C GLY A 138 -11.43 -12.47 29.49
N LYS A 139 -10.82 -11.40 28.95
CA LYS A 139 -9.78 -10.61 29.64
C LYS A 139 -10.16 -9.14 29.79
N THR A 140 -10.62 -8.50 28.71
CA THR A 140 -10.98 -7.08 28.72
C THR A 140 -12.33 -6.89 29.41
N LYS A 141 -12.46 -5.90 30.30
CA LYS A 141 -13.73 -5.61 30.96
C LYS A 141 -14.69 -4.95 29.96
N TYR A 142 -15.98 -5.10 30.23
CA TYR A 142 -17.03 -4.49 29.42
C TYR A 142 -16.88 -2.96 29.40
N GLY A 143 -16.90 -2.37 28.20
CA GLY A 143 -16.72 -0.92 28.00
C GLY A 143 -15.27 -0.43 27.93
N GLU A 144 -14.28 -1.29 28.17
CA GLU A 144 -12.85 -0.89 28.19
C GLU A 144 -12.07 -1.26 26.91
N GLY A 145 -12.70 -1.92 25.94
CA GLY A 145 -12.04 -2.33 24.71
C GLY A 145 -12.86 -2.09 23.47
N TYR A 146 -12.17 -1.88 22.35
CA TYR A 146 -12.80 -1.72 21.05
C TYR A 146 -12.68 -3.01 20.23
N VAL A 147 -13.63 -3.20 19.31
CA VAL A 147 -13.66 -4.34 18.39
C VAL A 147 -13.04 -3.93 17.07
N ASP A 148 -12.17 -4.77 16.54
CA ASP A 148 -11.49 -4.54 15.26
C ASP A 148 -11.84 -5.64 14.24
N PRO A 149 -12.89 -5.45 13.42
CA PRO A 149 -13.23 -6.39 12.35
C PRO A 149 -12.08 -6.58 11.36
N PRO A 150 -11.90 -7.78 10.76
CA PRO A 150 -10.75 -8.04 9.88
C PRO A 150 -10.54 -7.01 8.75
N ALA A 151 -11.61 -6.56 8.10
CA ALA A 151 -11.52 -5.55 7.04
C ALA A 151 -11.10 -4.17 7.57
N VAL A 152 -11.56 -3.78 8.76
CA VAL A 152 -11.18 -2.52 9.42
C VAL A 152 -9.70 -2.57 9.83
N ARG A 153 -9.24 -3.70 10.37
CA ARG A 153 -7.82 -3.90 10.71
C ARG A 153 -6.91 -3.80 9.49
N GLU A 154 -7.28 -4.43 8.39
CA GLU A 154 -6.54 -4.33 7.13
C GLU A 154 -6.65 -2.93 6.49
N PHE A 155 -7.74 -2.21 6.80
CA PHE A 155 -7.91 -0.84 6.37
C PHE A 155 -6.90 0.07 7.07
N LEU A 156 -6.83 0.01 8.40
CA LEU A 156 -5.93 0.83 9.22
C LEU A 156 -4.45 0.50 8.96
N ARG A 157 -4.08 -0.79 8.94
CA ARG A 157 -2.67 -1.20 8.80
C ARG A 157 -2.05 -0.94 7.43
N SER A 158 -2.88 -0.78 6.39
CA SER A 158 -2.42 -0.76 5.00
C SER A 158 -3.24 0.14 4.09
N THR A 159 -4.55 -0.10 4.01
CA THR A 159 -5.35 0.42 2.90
C THR A 159 -5.52 1.93 2.94
N VAL A 160 -5.71 2.51 4.14
CA VAL A 160 -5.83 3.95 4.35
C VAL A 160 -4.53 4.68 3.98
N LEU A 161 -3.38 4.13 4.39
CA LEU A 161 -2.06 4.67 4.06
C LEU A 161 -1.83 4.65 2.55
N ALA A 162 -2.16 3.54 1.89
CA ALA A 162 -2.05 3.42 0.44
C ALA A 162 -2.99 4.37 -0.32
N PHE A 163 -4.18 4.67 0.20
CA PHE A 163 -5.10 5.63 -0.42
C PHE A 163 -4.56 7.05 -0.32
N MET A 164 -3.99 7.43 0.81
CA MET A 164 -3.50 8.79 1.08
C MET A 164 -2.12 9.06 0.48
N LYS A 165 -1.24 8.05 0.40
CA LYS A 165 0.16 8.23 0.00
C LYS A 165 0.45 7.89 -1.46
N LYS A 166 -0.49 7.27 -2.18
CA LYS A 166 -0.38 7.09 -3.64
C LYS A 166 -0.80 8.37 -4.36
N ASP A 167 -0.22 8.58 -5.54
CA ASP A 167 -0.54 9.73 -6.40
C ASP A 167 -1.97 9.61 -6.98
N ILE A 168 -2.94 10.09 -6.21
CA ILE A 168 -4.37 10.08 -6.49
C ILE A 168 -4.91 11.46 -6.09
N SER A 169 -5.83 12.02 -6.88
CA SER A 169 -6.43 13.31 -6.54
C SER A 169 -7.20 13.25 -5.22
N LEU A 170 -7.09 14.29 -4.38
CA LEU A 170 -7.75 14.37 -3.08
C LEU A 170 -9.27 14.05 -3.13
N PRO A 171 -10.05 14.54 -4.11
CA PRO A 171 -11.47 14.17 -4.22
C PRO A 171 -11.70 12.66 -4.44
N ALA A 172 -10.81 12.01 -5.20
CA ALA A 172 -10.90 10.57 -5.43
C ALA A 172 -10.49 9.77 -4.19
N VAL A 173 -9.52 10.26 -3.40
CA VAL A 173 -9.15 9.64 -2.11
C VAL A 173 -10.31 9.75 -1.12
N ARG A 174 -10.90 10.95 -0.96
CA ARG A 174 -12.07 11.18 -0.10
C ARG A 174 -13.23 10.26 -0.46
N SER A 175 -13.56 10.16 -1.75
CA SER A 175 -14.60 9.24 -2.25
C SER A 175 -14.35 7.77 -1.87
N ARG A 176 -13.09 7.32 -1.92
CA ARG A 176 -12.73 5.95 -1.51
C ARG A 176 -12.84 5.74 -0.01
N LEU A 177 -12.49 6.74 0.79
CA LEU A 177 -12.59 6.69 2.24
C LEU A 177 -14.04 6.72 2.71
N GLU A 178 -14.90 7.52 2.08
CA GLU A 178 -16.35 7.51 2.32
C GLU A 178 -16.96 6.15 1.95
N ALA A 179 -16.52 5.56 0.83
CA ALA A 179 -16.95 4.21 0.44
C ALA A 179 -16.48 3.14 1.44
N ALA A 180 -15.25 3.24 1.95
CA ALA A 180 -14.71 2.37 2.99
C ALA A 180 -15.50 2.51 4.31
N ALA A 181 -15.77 3.74 4.74
CA ALA A 181 -16.52 4.02 5.96
C ALA A 181 -17.90 3.37 5.93
N LYS A 182 -18.62 3.53 4.83
CA LYS A 182 -19.95 2.95 4.65
C LYS A 182 -19.93 1.43 4.55
N ALA A 183 -18.96 0.87 3.83
CA ALA A 183 -18.91 -0.57 3.56
C ALA A 183 -18.47 -1.39 4.78
N TRP A 184 -17.54 -0.87 5.58
CA TRP A 184 -16.98 -1.55 6.75
C TRP A 184 -17.52 -1.01 8.07
N ASN A 185 -18.56 -0.17 8.01
CA ASN A 185 -19.22 0.43 9.16
C ASN A 185 -18.23 1.15 10.10
N ILE A 186 -17.31 1.92 9.50
CA ILE A 186 -16.37 2.76 10.24
C ILE A 186 -17.06 4.12 10.45
N ALA A 187 -16.99 4.63 11.68
CA ALA A 187 -17.47 5.96 12.01
C ALA A 187 -16.82 7.00 11.08
N PRO A 188 -17.60 7.85 10.38
CA PRO A 188 -17.07 8.90 9.51
C PRO A 188 -16.04 9.81 10.20
N GLU A 189 -16.22 10.02 11.50
CA GLU A 189 -15.36 10.84 12.35
C GLU A 189 -13.95 10.26 12.45
N VAL A 190 -13.80 8.93 12.50
CA VAL A 190 -12.49 8.25 12.52
C VAL A 190 -11.77 8.44 11.19
N VAL A 191 -12.50 8.38 10.09
CA VAL A 191 -11.96 8.57 8.74
C VAL A 191 -11.52 10.02 8.54
N GLU A 192 -12.31 10.97 9.01
CA GLU A 192 -11.98 12.39 9.02
C GLU A 192 -10.73 12.68 9.86
N GLU A 193 -10.63 12.11 11.06
CA GLU A 193 -9.47 12.26 11.94
C GLU A 193 -8.20 11.75 11.26
N ILE A 194 -8.24 10.54 10.70
CA ILE A 194 -7.10 9.95 9.99
C ILE A 194 -6.74 10.81 8.77
N TRP A 195 -7.72 11.30 8.01
CA TRP A 195 -7.47 12.20 6.88
C TRP A 195 -6.71 13.45 7.33
N ASN A 196 -7.25 14.17 8.31
CA ASN A 196 -6.70 15.44 8.78
C ASN A 196 -5.27 15.26 9.28
N ARG A 197 -5.00 14.22 10.09
CA ARG A 197 -3.65 13.90 10.58
C ARG A 197 -2.68 13.58 9.45
N LEU A 198 -3.06 12.69 8.54
CA LEU A 198 -2.18 12.29 7.43
C LEU A 198 -1.91 13.45 6.47
N MET A 199 -2.88 14.33 6.25
CA MET A 199 -2.70 15.56 5.47
C MET A 199 -1.80 16.55 6.20
N MET A 200 -1.97 16.72 7.51
CA MET A 200 -1.12 17.59 8.33
C MET A 200 0.33 17.10 8.32
N ILE A 201 0.59 15.80 8.51
CA ILE A 201 1.94 15.21 8.44
C ILE A 201 2.58 15.45 7.06
N THR A 202 1.80 15.28 5.99
CA THR A 202 2.26 15.55 4.62
C THR A 202 2.60 17.02 4.42
N ALA A 203 1.80 17.93 4.99
CA ALA A 203 2.02 19.35 4.94
C ALA A 203 3.22 19.80 5.80
N VAL A 204 3.46 19.18 6.96
CA VAL A 204 4.66 19.39 7.80
C VAL A 204 5.90 19.09 6.97
N LYS A 205 5.95 17.89 6.36
CA LYS A 205 7.04 17.46 5.48
C LYS A 205 7.36 18.48 4.38
N GLU A 206 6.35 19.16 3.82
CA GLU A 206 6.54 20.11 2.73
C GLU A 206 6.83 21.54 3.22
N ARG A 207 6.17 21.99 4.28
CA ARG A 207 6.07 23.41 4.66
C ARG A 207 6.78 23.78 5.98
N SER A 208 7.25 22.80 6.74
CA SER A 208 7.88 23.03 8.04
C SER A 208 9.10 22.12 8.23
N LEU A 209 10.30 22.69 8.17
CA LEU A 209 11.53 21.93 8.38
C LEU A 209 11.61 21.46 9.84
N THR A 210 11.30 20.19 10.05
CA THR A 210 11.42 19.51 11.34
C THR A 210 12.71 18.70 11.38
N TRP A 211 13.44 18.77 12.49
CA TRP A 211 14.56 17.87 12.72
C TRP A 211 14.13 16.40 12.61
N ASP A 212 14.96 15.59 11.95
CA ASP A 212 14.70 14.17 11.62
C ASP A 212 13.48 13.87 10.73
N PHE A 213 12.74 14.91 10.29
CA PHE A 213 11.58 14.79 9.40
C PHE A 213 11.50 15.95 8.38
N GLY A 214 12.65 16.37 7.88
CA GLY A 214 12.80 17.44 6.90
C GLY A 214 13.88 17.12 5.88
N TRP A 215 13.73 17.62 4.65
CA TRP A 215 14.73 17.45 3.59
C TRP A 215 15.24 18.80 3.11
N TRP A 216 16.57 18.92 3.07
CA TRP A 216 17.26 20.05 2.47
C TRP A 216 16.77 20.30 1.04
N ASP A 217 16.62 21.58 0.69
CA ASP A 217 16.17 22.07 -0.62
C ASP A 217 14.77 21.62 -1.07
N ARG A 218 13.98 20.98 -0.20
CA ARG A 218 12.59 20.60 -0.49
C ARG A 218 11.58 21.01 0.55
N THR A 219 11.89 20.83 1.82
CA THR A 219 11.03 21.28 2.91
C THR A 219 11.27 22.76 3.13
N TYR A 220 10.20 23.57 3.08
CA TYR A 220 10.30 24.99 3.40
C TYR A 220 10.55 25.21 4.90
N TRP A 221 11.20 26.32 5.23
CA TRP A 221 11.24 26.81 6.60
C TRP A 221 9.83 27.26 7.02
N SER A 222 9.44 26.96 8.26
CA SER A 222 8.21 27.49 8.83
C SER A 222 8.23 29.01 8.84
N ALA A 223 7.05 29.65 8.89
CA ALA A 223 6.95 31.10 8.93
C ALA A 223 7.78 31.70 10.07
N GLU A 224 8.60 32.70 9.74
CA GLU A 224 9.53 33.37 10.66
C GLU A 224 8.75 34.07 11.79
N GLY A 225 9.09 33.78 13.05
CA GLY A 225 8.52 34.48 14.22
C GLY A 225 7.21 33.94 14.81
N SER A 226 6.77 32.74 14.44
CA SER A 226 5.62 32.04 15.07
C SER A 226 6.01 30.64 15.55
N SER A 227 5.36 30.12 16.61
CA SER A 227 5.23 28.66 16.76
C SER A 227 4.68 28.15 15.43
N GLY A 228 5.38 27.21 14.78
CA GLY A 228 5.20 26.93 13.36
C GLY A 228 3.72 26.70 13.02
N LYS A 229 3.19 27.39 12.02
CA LYS A 229 1.84 27.11 11.50
C LYS A 229 1.96 26.32 10.21
N VAL A 230 1.16 25.28 10.08
CA VAL A 230 1.11 24.44 8.87
C VAL A 230 -0.29 24.49 8.28
N SER A 231 -0.37 24.90 7.02
CA SER A 231 -1.59 24.92 6.25
C SER A 231 -1.78 23.63 5.46
N PHE A 232 -2.98 23.03 5.56
CA PHE A 232 -3.34 21.81 4.83
C PHE A 232 -4.84 21.79 4.47
N THR A 233 -5.22 20.91 3.55
CA THR A 233 -6.63 20.72 3.18
C THR A 233 -7.28 19.68 4.10
N ASN A 234 -8.26 20.13 4.88
CA ASN A 234 -9.03 19.25 5.76
C ASN A 234 -9.96 18.32 4.96
N TYR A 235 -10.62 17.39 5.66
CA TYR A 235 -11.53 16.42 5.06
C TYR A 235 -12.68 17.06 4.28
N GLN A 236 -13.16 18.23 4.72
CA GLN A 236 -14.22 19.00 4.07
C GLN A 236 -13.77 19.63 2.75
N GLY A 237 -12.46 19.72 2.48
CA GLY A 237 -11.90 20.35 1.29
C GLY A 237 -11.57 21.83 1.48
N VAL A 238 -11.50 22.29 2.74
CA VAL A 238 -11.15 23.67 3.12
C VAL A 238 -9.69 23.71 3.54
N GLU A 239 -8.96 24.75 3.15
CA GLU A 239 -7.61 24.99 3.65
C GLU A 239 -7.69 25.54 5.07
N VAL A 240 -7.02 24.88 6.00
CA VAL A 240 -6.98 25.21 7.43
C VAL A 240 -5.54 25.35 7.87
N GLU A 241 -5.30 26.16 8.89
CA GLU A 241 -3.99 26.31 9.55
C GLU A 241 -4.05 25.66 10.93
N ALA A 242 -3.04 24.84 11.24
CA ALA A 242 -2.85 24.26 12.56
C ALA A 242 -1.50 24.69 13.14
N GLU A 243 -1.49 24.90 14.46
CA GLU A 243 -0.26 25.11 15.21
C GLU A 243 0.55 23.81 15.29
N TYR A 244 1.86 23.96 15.19
CA TYR A 244 2.82 22.89 15.03
C TYR A 244 4.16 23.27 15.67
N GLU A 245 4.60 22.46 16.62
CA GLU A 245 5.93 22.61 17.24
C GLU A 245 6.80 21.42 16.87
N HIS A 246 6.24 20.20 16.88
CA HIS A 246 6.96 18.99 16.55
C HIS A 246 6.06 17.93 15.91
N LEU A 247 6.66 16.91 15.27
CA LEU A 247 5.94 15.91 14.47
C LEU A 247 4.83 15.18 15.24
N ALA A 248 5.02 14.99 16.54
CA ALA A 248 4.04 14.34 17.41
C ALA A 248 2.71 15.09 17.50
N ASP A 249 2.68 16.41 17.26
CA ASP A 249 1.46 17.22 17.23
C ASP A 249 0.55 16.75 16.11
N ALA A 250 1.11 16.54 14.91
CA ALA A 250 0.36 16.06 13.77
C ALA A 250 -0.03 14.57 13.92
N GLN A 251 0.79 13.78 14.62
CA GLN A 251 0.56 12.34 14.77
C GLN A 251 -0.50 11.99 15.80
N TRP A 252 -0.43 12.58 17.00
CA TRP A 252 -1.38 12.29 18.08
C TRP A 252 -1.79 13.51 18.89
N GLY A 253 -1.23 14.70 18.62
CA GLY A 253 -1.67 15.96 19.21
C GLY A 253 -3.13 16.29 18.89
N GLY A 254 -3.77 17.06 19.77
CA GLY A 254 -5.12 17.58 19.60
C GLY A 254 -5.14 19.02 19.10
N HIS A 255 -5.91 19.27 18.05
CA HIS A 255 -6.15 20.60 17.51
C HIS A 255 -7.63 20.96 17.65
N TRP A 256 -7.90 22.15 18.19
CA TRP A 256 -9.27 22.68 18.27
C TRP A 256 -9.93 22.67 16.90
N ASP A 257 -11.21 22.27 16.87
CA ASP A 257 -12.06 22.17 15.68
C ASP A 257 -11.59 21.21 14.56
N LEU A 258 -10.42 20.58 14.70
CA LEU A 258 -9.85 19.64 13.74
C LEU A 258 -9.77 18.21 14.28
N SER A 259 -9.52 18.06 15.58
CA SER A 259 -9.41 16.77 16.25
C SER A 259 -10.72 16.36 16.93
N ARG A 260 -11.03 15.07 16.86
CA ARG A 260 -12.15 14.46 17.58
C ARG A 260 -11.78 14.12 19.02
N TRP A 261 -12.63 14.50 19.96
CA TRP A 261 -12.52 14.09 21.37
C TRP A 261 -12.35 12.57 21.47
N ASP A 262 -11.52 12.13 22.42
CA ASP A 262 -11.09 10.75 22.64
C ASP A 262 -10.13 10.16 21.58
N TYR A 263 -9.78 10.89 20.52
CA TYR A 263 -8.83 10.48 19.46
C TYR A 263 -7.58 11.37 19.37
N PHE A 264 -7.14 11.92 20.49
CA PHE A 264 -5.90 12.68 20.58
C PHE A 264 -5.34 12.73 22.01
N TYR A 265 -4.10 13.20 22.11
CA TYR A 265 -3.42 13.56 23.36
C TYR A 265 -3.09 15.04 23.33
N TRP A 266 -3.11 15.70 24.48
CA TRP A 266 -2.57 17.05 24.59
C TRP A 266 -1.04 16.96 24.48
N ALA A 267 -0.50 17.60 23.45
CA ALA A 267 0.94 17.64 23.24
C ALA A 267 1.59 18.67 24.16
N ALA A 268 2.75 18.31 24.71
CA ALA A 268 3.63 19.25 25.38
C ALA A 268 4.48 19.99 24.35
N PRO A 269 5.11 21.13 24.70
CA PRO A 269 6.07 21.78 23.81
C PRO A 269 7.29 20.91 23.49
N GLU A 270 7.68 20.04 24.44
CA GLU A 270 8.77 19.10 24.24
C GLU A 270 8.33 17.87 23.45
N SER A 271 9.20 17.46 22.51
CA SER A 271 8.97 16.24 21.72
C SER A 271 8.88 15.01 22.62
N PRO A 272 7.82 14.18 22.48
CA PRO A 272 7.70 12.94 23.24
C PRO A 272 8.64 11.82 22.76
N TYR A 273 9.31 12.01 21.62
CA TYR A 273 10.29 11.06 21.09
C TYR A 273 11.60 11.14 21.86
N LYS A 274 12.22 9.98 22.07
CA LYS A 274 13.53 9.95 22.73
C LYS A 274 14.58 10.75 21.99
N ALA A 275 15.27 11.61 22.72
CA ALA A 275 16.38 12.39 22.20
C ALA A 275 17.59 11.48 21.87
N PRO A 276 18.49 11.90 20.96
CA PRO A 276 19.72 11.17 20.71
C PRO A 276 20.58 11.07 21.97
N ALA A 277 21.09 9.87 22.25
CA ALA A 277 22.00 9.62 23.37
C ALA A 277 23.45 9.67 22.88
N GLY A 278 24.06 10.85 22.94
CA GLY A 278 25.42 11.06 22.44
C GLY A 278 25.49 10.99 20.91
N LEU A 279 26.22 10.00 20.38
CA LEU A 279 26.33 9.75 18.94
C LEU A 279 25.29 8.76 18.41
N VAL A 280 24.41 8.23 19.27
CA VAL A 280 23.39 7.26 18.88
C VAL A 280 22.15 8.00 18.44
N GLU A 281 21.73 7.75 17.19
CA GLU A 281 20.49 8.28 16.61
C GLU A 281 19.25 7.87 17.42
N PRO A 282 18.18 8.70 17.41
CA PRO A 282 16.91 8.35 18.02
C PRO A 282 16.37 7.00 17.54
N PRO A 283 15.72 6.20 18.41
CA PRO A 283 15.19 4.88 18.06
C PRO A 283 14.28 4.90 16.81
N VAL A 284 13.36 5.86 16.71
CA VAL A 284 12.45 5.98 15.55
C VAL A 284 13.20 6.22 14.24
N SER A 285 14.23 7.07 14.27
CA SER A 285 15.07 7.38 13.12
C SER A 285 15.88 6.16 12.68
N ARG A 286 16.41 5.38 13.63
CA ARG A 286 17.13 4.13 13.36
C ARG A 286 16.25 3.08 12.67
N ILE A 287 15.03 2.88 13.17
CA ILE A 287 14.07 1.92 12.57
C ILE A 287 13.69 2.39 11.16
N ARG A 288 13.42 3.69 10.99
CA ARG A 288 13.14 4.29 9.68
C ARG A 288 14.30 4.09 8.71
N GLU A 289 15.52 4.39 9.13
CA GLU A 289 16.71 4.26 8.28
C GLU A 289 16.97 2.80 7.89
N PHE A 290 16.73 1.85 8.79
CA PHE A 290 16.81 0.42 8.47
C PHE A 290 15.89 0.03 7.31
N VAL A 291 14.63 0.48 7.32
CA VAL A 291 13.68 0.17 6.24
C VAL A 291 14.04 0.92 4.96
N VAL A 292 14.35 2.21 5.06
CA VAL A 292 14.56 3.09 3.92
C VAL A 292 15.89 2.80 3.19
N SER A 293 16.99 2.60 3.91
CA SER A 293 18.28 2.23 3.32
C SER A 293 18.18 0.92 2.53
N ARG A 294 17.52 -0.10 3.09
CA ARG A 294 17.26 -1.37 2.40
C ARG A 294 16.36 -1.20 1.19
N PHE A 295 15.38 -0.30 1.25
CA PHE A 295 14.58 0.05 0.06
C PHE A 295 15.43 0.61 -1.07
N LYS A 296 16.25 1.63 -0.79
CA LYS A 296 17.12 2.29 -1.77
C LYS A 296 18.14 1.33 -2.36
N ASN A 297 18.81 0.55 -1.52
CA ASN A 297 19.93 -0.31 -1.92
C ASN A 297 19.51 -1.48 -2.82
N ARG A 298 18.21 -1.81 -2.90
CA ARG A 298 17.71 -2.91 -3.75
C ARG A 298 17.34 -2.49 -5.17
N ILE A 299 17.42 -1.21 -5.53
CA ILE A 299 16.98 -0.78 -6.86
C ILE A 299 17.73 -1.53 -7.98
N HIS A 300 19.04 -1.72 -7.84
CA HIS A 300 19.89 -2.44 -8.80
C HIS A 300 19.57 -3.95 -8.92
N VAL A 301 18.85 -4.50 -7.95
CA VAL A 301 18.39 -5.89 -7.96
C VAL A 301 17.09 -6.05 -8.75
N THR A 302 16.34 -4.96 -8.96
CA THR A 302 15.05 -4.97 -9.67
C THR A 302 15.10 -5.66 -11.04
N PRO A 303 16.09 -5.40 -11.92
CA PRO A 303 16.19 -6.07 -13.22
C PRO A 303 16.26 -7.59 -13.09
N LEU A 304 17.08 -8.08 -12.15
CA LEU A 304 17.24 -9.51 -11.88
C LEU A 304 15.99 -10.11 -11.25
N ALA A 305 15.35 -9.40 -10.30
CA ALA A 305 14.11 -9.83 -9.68
C ALA A 305 12.94 -9.92 -10.69
N VAL A 306 12.87 -9.01 -11.64
CA VAL A 306 11.86 -8.99 -12.70
C VAL A 306 12.09 -10.11 -13.72
N ALA A 307 13.34 -10.32 -14.12
CA ALA A 307 13.74 -11.38 -15.05
C ALA A 307 13.91 -12.77 -14.41
N ASN A 308 13.74 -12.85 -13.09
CA ASN A 308 13.94 -14.05 -12.31
C ASN A 308 13.10 -15.24 -12.81
N TYR A 309 13.57 -16.46 -12.50
CA TYR A 309 12.97 -17.73 -12.88
C TYR A 309 13.00 -18.02 -14.40
N GLN A 310 14.10 -17.64 -15.05
CA GLN A 310 14.39 -17.87 -16.46
C GLN A 310 15.77 -18.46 -16.70
N THR A 311 15.82 -19.58 -17.42
CA THR A 311 17.07 -20.19 -17.90
C THR A 311 17.69 -19.34 -19.01
N ALA A 312 18.99 -19.52 -19.29
CA ALA A 312 19.67 -18.84 -20.39
C ALA A 312 18.95 -19.02 -21.74
N GLU A 313 18.48 -20.23 -22.04
CA GLU A 313 17.73 -20.51 -23.27
C GLU A 313 16.38 -19.76 -23.33
N ALA A 314 15.71 -19.55 -22.20
CA ALA A 314 14.48 -18.77 -22.14
C ALA A 314 14.72 -17.26 -22.36
N ARG A 315 15.92 -16.77 -22.05
CA ARG A 315 16.33 -15.37 -22.25
C ARG A 315 16.76 -15.05 -23.69
N THR A 316 17.01 -16.06 -24.51
CA THR A 316 17.31 -15.88 -25.96
C THR A 316 16.08 -16.01 -26.86
N SER A 317 15.00 -16.67 -26.41
CA SER A 317 13.76 -16.79 -27.19
C SER A 317 12.50 -16.70 -26.35
N TRP A 318 11.61 -15.76 -26.73
CA TRP A 318 10.32 -15.55 -26.06
C TRP A 318 9.42 -16.80 -26.06
N SER A 319 9.49 -17.60 -27.12
CA SER A 319 8.68 -18.82 -27.27
C SER A 319 9.07 -19.93 -26.29
N ARG A 320 10.32 -19.88 -25.79
CA ARG A 320 10.85 -20.86 -24.83
C ARG A 320 10.69 -20.40 -23.39
N SER A 321 10.30 -19.15 -23.15
CA SER A 321 10.16 -18.59 -21.81
C SER A 321 8.82 -18.94 -21.17
N PRO A 322 8.80 -19.74 -20.06
CA PRO A 322 7.56 -20.07 -19.36
C PRO A 322 6.95 -18.86 -18.65
N ARG A 323 7.74 -17.82 -18.37
CA ARG A 323 7.24 -16.55 -17.80
C ARG A 323 6.24 -15.89 -18.73
N THR A 324 6.43 -16.01 -20.05
CA THR A 324 5.48 -15.45 -21.02
C THR A 324 4.11 -16.12 -20.91
N GLU A 325 4.03 -17.41 -20.59
CA GLU A 325 2.75 -18.09 -20.34
C GLU A 325 2.09 -17.64 -19.04
N THR A 326 2.89 -17.49 -17.97
CA THR A 326 2.37 -16.98 -16.69
C THR A 326 1.83 -15.55 -16.81
N TYR A 327 2.40 -14.75 -17.71
CA TYR A 327 1.93 -13.41 -18.04
C TYR A 327 0.71 -13.42 -18.99
N ALA A 328 0.66 -14.37 -19.92
CA ALA A 328 -0.43 -14.49 -20.89
C ALA A 328 -1.79 -14.78 -20.23
N LEU A 329 -1.81 -15.60 -19.18
CA LEU A 329 -3.02 -16.00 -18.48
C LEU A 329 -3.85 -14.82 -17.92
N PRO A 330 -3.30 -13.93 -17.07
CA PRO A 330 -4.07 -12.77 -16.59
C PRO A 330 -4.46 -11.81 -17.73
N MET A 331 -3.66 -11.74 -18.81
CA MET A 331 -4.01 -10.91 -19.97
C MET A 331 -5.20 -11.47 -20.76
N SER A 332 -5.28 -12.79 -20.95
CA SER A 332 -6.44 -13.40 -21.61
C SER A 332 -7.70 -13.26 -20.75
N GLN A 333 -7.59 -13.46 -19.43
CA GLN A 333 -8.69 -13.25 -18.48
C GLN A 333 -9.17 -11.81 -18.48
N ARG A 334 -8.27 -10.83 -18.52
CA ARG A 334 -8.60 -9.41 -18.67
C ARG A 334 -9.42 -9.15 -19.93
N TYR A 335 -8.96 -9.58 -21.10
CA TYR A 335 -9.69 -9.33 -22.36
C TYR A 335 -11.07 -9.99 -22.33
N ARG A 336 -11.16 -11.19 -21.77
CA ARG A 336 -12.43 -11.90 -21.62
C ARG A 336 -13.40 -11.15 -20.71
N LEU A 337 -12.95 -10.67 -19.55
CA LEU A 337 -13.76 -9.85 -18.64
C LEU A 337 -14.21 -8.54 -19.32
N GLU A 338 -13.32 -7.86 -20.03
CA GLU A 338 -13.67 -6.66 -20.81
C GLU A 338 -14.75 -6.95 -21.86
N SER A 339 -14.69 -8.11 -22.54
CA SER A 339 -15.70 -8.54 -23.51
C SER A 339 -17.04 -8.82 -22.84
N LEU A 340 -17.05 -9.53 -21.71
CA LEU A 340 -18.28 -9.88 -20.99
C LEU A 340 -19.00 -8.62 -20.50
N VAL A 341 -18.25 -7.68 -19.92
CA VAL A 341 -18.79 -6.38 -19.51
C VAL A 341 -19.32 -5.61 -20.72
N ASP A 342 -18.59 -5.59 -21.84
CA ASP A 342 -19.05 -4.90 -23.05
C ASP A 342 -20.45 -5.38 -23.49
N SER A 343 -20.60 -6.71 -23.59
CA SER A 343 -21.87 -7.34 -23.99
C SER A 343 -22.99 -7.06 -22.99
N MET A 344 -22.73 -7.23 -21.69
CA MET A 344 -23.73 -7.03 -20.64
C MET A 344 -24.18 -5.57 -20.53
N VAL A 345 -23.24 -4.62 -20.54
CA VAL A 345 -23.57 -3.19 -20.39
C VAL A 345 -24.36 -2.71 -21.60
N ARG A 346 -24.02 -3.13 -22.82
CA ARG A 346 -24.79 -2.76 -24.02
C ARG A 346 -26.20 -3.35 -24.03
N GLN A 347 -26.42 -4.51 -23.41
CA GLN A 347 -27.76 -5.08 -23.24
C GLN A 347 -28.58 -4.31 -22.20
N LEU A 348 -27.96 -3.93 -21.08
CA LEU A 348 -28.62 -3.21 -19.99
C LEU A 348 -28.84 -1.72 -20.29
N LYS A 349 -27.92 -1.12 -21.04
CA LYS A 349 -27.91 0.30 -21.40
C LYS A 349 -27.44 0.45 -22.86
N PRO A 350 -28.34 0.31 -23.85
CA PRO A 350 -28.00 0.39 -25.28
C PRO A 350 -27.29 1.70 -25.67
N ASP A 351 -27.71 2.81 -25.07
CA ASP A 351 -27.19 4.15 -25.36
C ASP A 351 -25.97 4.53 -24.51
N VAL A 352 -25.25 3.54 -23.97
CA VAL A 352 -24.04 3.79 -23.18
C VAL A 352 -22.95 4.43 -24.05
N ASN A 353 -22.42 5.57 -23.60
CA ASN A 353 -21.31 6.22 -24.29
C ASN A 353 -19.99 5.43 -24.09
N VAL A 354 -19.02 5.65 -24.98
CA VAL A 354 -17.75 4.91 -25.00
C VAL A 354 -16.95 5.10 -23.70
N PHE A 355 -16.98 6.29 -23.11
CA PHE A 355 -16.28 6.60 -21.86
C PHE A 355 -16.87 5.84 -20.67
N GLN A 356 -18.18 5.87 -20.49
CA GLN A 356 -18.90 5.10 -19.47
C GLN A 356 -18.66 3.61 -19.64
N LEU A 357 -18.72 3.10 -20.87
CA LEU A 357 -18.44 1.69 -21.16
C LEU A 357 -17.01 1.31 -20.77
N ARG A 358 -16.03 2.20 -20.98
CA ARG A 358 -14.66 1.99 -20.53
C ARG A 358 -14.56 1.99 -19.01
N LEU A 359 -15.29 2.87 -18.33
CA LEU A 359 -15.32 2.91 -16.85
C LEU A 359 -15.93 1.63 -16.27
N TYR A 360 -17.02 1.07 -16.82
CA TYR A 360 -17.54 -0.23 -16.39
C TYR A 360 -16.52 -1.36 -16.55
N LYS A 361 -15.76 -1.35 -17.65
CA LYS A 361 -14.66 -2.31 -17.86
C LYS A 361 -13.56 -2.11 -16.81
N SER A 362 -13.17 -0.87 -16.53
CA SER A 362 -12.20 -0.58 -15.46
C SER A 362 -12.72 -1.05 -14.10
N ALA A 363 -14.01 -0.93 -13.83
CA ALA A 363 -14.62 -1.36 -12.58
C ALA A 363 -14.48 -2.86 -12.33
N ILE A 364 -14.76 -3.71 -13.32
CA ILE A 364 -14.59 -5.16 -13.14
C ILE A 364 -13.11 -5.56 -13.02
N LEU A 365 -12.22 -4.85 -13.73
CA LEU A 365 -10.79 -5.13 -13.69
C LEU A 365 -10.17 -4.67 -12.37
N ASP A 366 -10.66 -3.58 -11.79
CA ASP A 366 -10.33 -3.11 -10.45
C ASP A 366 -10.73 -4.14 -9.40
N LEU A 367 -11.94 -4.74 -9.49
CA LEU A 367 -12.35 -5.84 -8.63
C LEU A 367 -11.43 -7.07 -8.75
N TYR A 368 -11.13 -7.47 -9.99
CA TYR A 368 -10.22 -8.59 -10.26
C TYR A 368 -8.79 -8.33 -9.74
N GLY A 369 -8.27 -7.12 -9.93
CA GLY A 369 -6.96 -6.70 -9.44
C GLY A 369 -6.92 -6.64 -7.91
N ALA A 370 -7.89 -5.98 -7.28
CA ALA A 370 -7.96 -5.84 -5.83
C ALA A 370 -7.90 -7.21 -5.14
N LEU A 371 -8.60 -8.21 -5.66
CA LEU A 371 -8.64 -9.55 -5.06
C LEU A 371 -7.44 -10.44 -5.39
N PHE A 372 -6.90 -10.37 -6.61
CA PHE A 372 -5.99 -11.40 -7.12
C PHE A 372 -4.63 -10.89 -7.63
N ASP A 373 -4.35 -9.59 -7.52
CA ASP A 373 -3.03 -9.08 -7.90
C ASP A 373 -1.94 -9.49 -6.90
N PRO A 374 -0.72 -9.82 -7.38
CA PRO A 374 0.45 -10.07 -6.54
C PRO A 374 0.76 -8.94 -5.58
N HIS A 375 0.68 -7.70 -6.05
CA HIS A 375 0.88 -6.52 -5.23
C HIS A 375 -0.38 -6.29 -4.40
N ARG A 376 -0.23 -6.37 -3.08
CA ARG A 376 -1.37 -6.32 -2.16
C ARG A 376 -1.64 -4.93 -1.63
N TRP A 377 -0.60 -4.10 -1.52
CA TRP A 377 -0.66 -2.84 -0.78
C TRP A 377 -1.75 -1.90 -1.29
N GLY A 378 -2.74 -1.64 -0.44
CA GLY A 378 -3.93 -0.84 -0.72
C GLY A 378 -5.17 -1.63 -1.13
N ALA A 379 -5.08 -2.96 -1.16
CA ALA A 379 -6.17 -3.86 -1.49
C ALA A 379 -6.47 -4.90 -0.37
N GLU A 380 -5.77 -4.83 0.76
CA GLU A 380 -5.87 -5.81 1.85
C GLU A 380 -7.26 -5.83 2.48
N ALA A 381 -7.86 -4.67 2.76
CA ALA A 381 -9.19 -4.59 3.34
C ALA A 381 -10.26 -5.24 2.44
N GLN A 382 -10.17 -5.02 1.13
CA GLN A 382 -11.06 -5.65 0.15
C GLN A 382 -10.93 -7.17 0.12
N ARG A 383 -9.74 -7.71 0.40
CA ARG A 383 -9.50 -9.17 0.46
C ARG A 383 -9.97 -9.80 1.76
N ALA A 384 -9.91 -9.06 2.86
CA ALA A 384 -10.42 -9.49 4.16
C ALA A 384 -11.93 -9.29 4.31
N SER A 385 -12.56 -8.50 3.42
CA SER A 385 -14.00 -8.25 3.40
C SER A 385 -14.78 -9.52 3.05
N SER A 386 -15.97 -9.65 3.65
CA SER A 386 -17.02 -10.53 3.14
C SER A 386 -17.45 -10.09 1.73
N LYS A 387 -18.14 -10.99 1.01
CA LYS A 387 -18.65 -10.68 -0.34
C LYS A 387 -19.58 -9.45 -0.34
N ASP A 388 -20.40 -9.30 0.70
CA ASP A 388 -21.39 -8.22 0.79
C ASP A 388 -20.72 -6.88 1.12
N GLU A 389 -19.78 -6.84 2.06
CA GLU A 389 -18.96 -5.65 2.34
C GLU A 389 -18.16 -5.22 1.10
N LEU A 390 -17.55 -6.19 0.40
CA LEU A 390 -16.82 -5.92 -0.83
C LEU A 390 -17.73 -5.37 -1.93
N LYS A 391 -18.93 -5.94 -2.10
CA LYS A 391 -19.93 -5.45 -3.04
C LYS A 391 -20.32 -4.01 -2.68
N ALA A 392 -20.63 -3.74 -1.42
CA ALA A 392 -21.01 -2.41 -0.95
C ALA A 392 -19.92 -1.38 -1.23
N PHE A 393 -18.66 -1.69 -0.89
CA PHE A 393 -17.51 -0.84 -1.17
C PHE A 393 -17.36 -0.56 -2.67
N TRP A 394 -17.39 -1.61 -3.49
CA TRP A 394 -17.18 -1.52 -4.92
C TRP A 394 -18.30 -0.72 -5.61
N LEU A 395 -19.55 -0.94 -5.24
CA LEU A 395 -20.70 -0.18 -5.74
C LEU A 395 -20.58 1.30 -5.38
N GLU A 396 -20.33 1.62 -4.12
CA GLU A 396 -20.24 3.01 -3.65
C GLU A 396 -19.10 3.77 -4.34
N LYS A 397 -17.91 3.16 -4.44
CA LYS A 397 -16.76 3.72 -5.16
C LYS A 397 -17.11 4.06 -6.61
N TRP A 398 -17.66 3.11 -7.35
CA TRP A 398 -17.90 3.28 -8.79
C TRP A 398 -19.14 4.13 -9.11
N LYS A 399 -20.14 4.14 -8.22
CA LYS A 399 -21.27 5.07 -8.28
C LYS A 399 -20.81 6.53 -8.20
N ARG A 400 -19.89 6.84 -7.28
CA ARG A 400 -19.30 8.19 -7.15
C ARG A 400 -18.49 8.62 -8.38
N HIS A 401 -17.99 7.67 -9.16
CA HIS A 401 -17.39 7.93 -10.47
C HIS A 401 -18.41 8.10 -11.61
N GLY A 402 -19.71 8.22 -11.30
CA GLY A 402 -20.78 8.50 -12.26
C GLY A 402 -21.34 7.27 -12.98
N LEU A 403 -21.13 6.06 -12.44
CA LEU A 403 -21.72 4.83 -12.97
C LEU A 403 -23.06 4.52 -12.31
N ASP A 404 -23.92 3.82 -13.05
CA ASP A 404 -25.26 3.45 -12.60
C ASP A 404 -25.19 2.27 -11.64
N GLU A 405 -25.72 2.45 -10.43
CA GLU A 405 -25.69 1.45 -9.37
C GLU A 405 -26.43 0.15 -9.75
N SER A 406 -27.53 0.25 -10.50
CA SER A 406 -28.30 -0.92 -10.94
C SER A 406 -27.51 -1.78 -11.94
N VAL A 407 -26.79 -1.13 -12.85
CA VAL A 407 -25.91 -1.81 -13.82
C VAL A 407 -24.72 -2.43 -13.09
N LEU A 408 -24.07 -1.68 -12.20
CA LEU A 408 -22.96 -2.18 -11.40
C LEU A 408 -23.37 -3.39 -10.56
N SER A 409 -24.50 -3.34 -9.86
CA SER A 409 -24.99 -4.45 -9.04
C SER A 409 -25.20 -5.72 -9.87
N ARG A 410 -25.83 -5.60 -11.05
CA ARG A 410 -25.99 -6.73 -11.98
C ARG A 410 -24.66 -7.27 -12.50
N LEU A 411 -23.69 -6.39 -12.82
CA LEU A 411 -22.36 -6.81 -13.23
C LEU A 411 -21.64 -7.57 -12.12
N PHE A 412 -21.69 -7.08 -10.89
CA PHE A 412 -21.08 -7.74 -9.74
C PHE A 412 -21.69 -9.12 -9.55
N ASP A 413 -23.02 -9.23 -9.48
CA ASP A 413 -23.68 -10.51 -9.22
C ASP A 413 -23.42 -11.54 -10.32
N ALA A 414 -23.42 -11.12 -11.58
CA ALA A 414 -23.18 -12.01 -12.72
C ALA A 414 -21.71 -12.42 -12.87
N LEU A 415 -20.77 -11.49 -12.65
CA LEU A 415 -19.36 -11.70 -12.97
C LEU A 415 -18.50 -12.05 -11.77
N TYR A 416 -18.96 -11.87 -10.53
CA TYR A 416 -18.17 -12.18 -9.33
C TYR A 416 -17.68 -13.63 -9.34
N GLY A 417 -18.53 -14.59 -9.67
CA GLY A 417 -18.13 -16.00 -9.80
C GLY A 417 -17.08 -16.25 -10.89
N THR A 418 -17.15 -15.49 -12.00
CA THR A 418 -16.14 -15.56 -13.07
C THR A 418 -14.81 -14.95 -12.61
N VAL A 419 -14.86 -13.79 -11.95
CA VAL A 419 -13.70 -13.09 -11.39
C VAL A 419 -12.97 -13.97 -10.38
N THR A 420 -13.70 -14.61 -9.46
CA THR A 420 -13.11 -15.51 -8.47
C THR A 420 -12.54 -16.78 -9.08
N ALA A 421 -13.23 -17.38 -10.06
CA ALA A 421 -12.70 -18.53 -10.80
C ALA A 421 -11.40 -18.20 -11.56
N TYR A 422 -11.37 -17.07 -12.27
CA TYR A 422 -10.18 -16.60 -12.98
C TYR A 422 -9.03 -16.29 -12.02
N GLY A 423 -9.34 -15.63 -10.90
CA GLY A 423 -8.39 -15.34 -9.84
C GLY A 423 -7.78 -16.60 -9.22
N ALA A 424 -8.60 -17.61 -8.93
CA ALA A 424 -8.16 -18.89 -8.41
C ALA A 424 -7.26 -19.64 -9.41
N GLU A 425 -7.58 -19.60 -10.72
CA GLU A 425 -6.70 -20.15 -11.76
C GLU A 425 -5.37 -19.38 -11.86
N ARG A 426 -5.39 -18.04 -11.79
CA ARG A 426 -4.17 -17.21 -11.75
C ARG A 426 -3.28 -17.59 -10.56
N ALA A 427 -3.86 -17.70 -9.37
CA ALA A 427 -3.14 -18.10 -8.16
C ALA A 427 -2.55 -19.51 -8.29
N ARG A 428 -3.34 -20.49 -8.77
CA ARG A 428 -2.88 -21.86 -9.02
C ARG A 428 -1.76 -21.93 -10.06
N ALA A 429 -1.88 -21.20 -11.17
CA ALA A 429 -0.84 -21.13 -12.20
C ALA A 429 0.47 -20.54 -11.64
N ARG A 430 0.38 -19.46 -10.84
CA ARG A 430 1.54 -18.86 -10.19
C ARG A 430 2.19 -19.82 -9.18
N LEU A 431 1.41 -20.49 -8.34
CA LEU A 431 1.93 -21.46 -7.38
C LEU A 431 2.56 -22.67 -8.08
N ARG A 432 1.96 -23.17 -9.16
CA ARG A 432 2.56 -24.24 -9.99
C ARG A 432 3.89 -23.79 -10.58
N PHE A 433 3.96 -22.57 -11.11
CA PHE A 433 5.19 -22.01 -11.65
C PHE A 433 6.29 -21.90 -10.58
N LEU A 434 5.97 -21.35 -9.41
CA LEU A 434 6.91 -21.23 -8.31
C LEU A 434 7.36 -22.60 -7.78
N ARG A 435 6.44 -23.56 -7.58
CA ARG A 435 6.78 -24.92 -7.14
C ARG A 435 7.65 -25.67 -8.15
N TYR A 436 7.35 -25.56 -9.44
CA TYR A 436 8.15 -26.17 -10.49
C TYR A 436 9.58 -25.65 -10.47
N ARG A 437 9.77 -24.34 -10.23
CA ARG A 437 11.10 -23.72 -10.16
C ARG A 437 11.83 -23.96 -8.85
N MET A 438 11.15 -23.92 -7.71
CA MET A 438 11.74 -24.21 -6.39
C MET A 438 12.08 -25.70 -6.19
N ARG A 439 11.45 -26.62 -6.95
CA ARG A 439 11.86 -28.04 -7.00
C ARG A 439 13.15 -28.29 -7.76
N LEU A 440 13.64 -27.31 -8.53
CA LEU A 440 14.89 -27.42 -9.28
C LEU A 440 16.08 -26.79 -8.53
N GLY A 441 15.85 -26.24 -7.32
CA GLY A 441 16.87 -25.72 -6.40
C GLY A 441 16.98 -26.53 -5.10
N ARG A 442 16.49 -27.77 -5.10
CA ARG A 442 16.72 -28.81 -4.09
C ARG A 442 17.02 -30.10 -4.83
#